data_AF-A0A969EX92-F1
#
_entry.id   AF-A0A969EX92-F1
#
_cell.length_a   1.000
_cell.length_b   1.000
_cell.length_c   1.000
_cell.angle_alpha   90.00
_cell.angle_beta   90.00
_cell.angle_gamma   90.00
#
_symmetry.space_group_name_H-M   'P 1'
#
loop_
_entity.id
_entity.type
_entity.pdbx_description
1 polymer ?
#
loop_
_entity_poly.entity_id
_entity_poly.type
_entity_poly.pdbx_seq_one_letter_code
_entity_poly.pdbx_strand_id
1 'polypeptide(L)'
;MSNALKYAFDTQTDGQITVTLAAMSDGNIMLGISDNGCGLSSDIDWANSHSLGLQIVCSLVEQLQGRIQLEQRAGCHFKIYLPKSVVL
;
A
#
# COMPACT_ATOMS: atom_id res chain seq x y z
N MET A 1 5.65 -4.20 -0.49
CA MET A 1 6.79 -4.69 0.31
C MET A 1 8.15 -4.32 -0.27
N SER A 2 8.46 -4.61 -1.55
CA SER A 2 9.81 -4.32 -2.11
C SER A 2 10.25 -2.86 -1.94
N ASN A 3 9.34 -1.89 -2.12
CA ASN A 3 9.66 -0.47 -1.95
C ASN A 3 10.06 -0.11 -0.51
N ALA A 4 9.40 -0.68 0.50
CA ALA A 4 9.78 -0.45 1.89
C ALA A 4 11.20 -0.98 2.17
N LEU A 5 11.52 -2.19 1.70
CA LEU A 5 12.86 -2.77 1.89
C LEU A 5 13.97 -2.00 1.17
N LYS A 6 13.65 -1.37 0.03
CA LYS A 6 14.63 -0.63 -0.78
C LYS A 6 14.87 0.80 -0.30
N TYR A 7 13.87 1.42 0.33
CA TYR A 7 13.87 2.88 0.50
C TYR A 7 13.51 3.34 1.92
N ALA A 8 12.87 2.51 2.76
CA ALA A 8 12.28 2.99 4.01
C ALA A 8 13.26 3.01 5.20
N PHE A 9 14.34 2.21 5.19
CA PHE A 9 15.12 1.90 6.40
C PHE A 9 16.63 2.21 6.31
N ASP A 10 17.06 3.11 5.43
CA ASP A 10 18.49 3.39 5.19
C ASP A 10 19.29 3.74 6.46
N THR A 11 18.64 4.33 7.47
CA THR A 11 19.28 4.74 8.73
C THR A 11 18.65 4.11 9.97
N GLN A 12 17.70 3.18 9.80
CA GLN A 12 16.84 2.67 10.87
C GLN A 12 17.14 1.21 11.16
N THR A 13 17.53 0.90 12.41
CA THR A 13 17.91 -0.46 12.82
C THR A 13 16.73 -1.34 13.25
N ASP A 14 15.58 -0.73 13.55
CA ASP A 14 14.33 -1.40 13.93
C ASP A 14 13.24 -1.15 12.87
N GLY A 15 13.56 -1.54 11.63
CA GLY A 15 12.65 -1.44 10.49
C GLY A 15 11.54 -2.48 10.60
N GLN A 16 10.30 -2.01 10.62
CA GLN A 16 9.11 -2.84 10.74
C GLN A 16 8.24 -2.65 9.50
N ILE A 17 7.82 -3.77 8.91
CA ILE A 17 6.77 -3.81 7.88
C ILE A 17 5.56 -4.55 8.47
N THR A 18 4.39 -3.92 8.41
CA THR A 18 3.13 -4.51 8.84
C THR A 18 2.25 -4.80 7.63
N VAL A 19 1.68 -6.01 7.59
CA VAL A 19 0.65 -6.40 6.62
C VAL A 19 -0.63 -6.70 7.38
N THR A 20 -1.73 -6.09 6.97
CA THR A 20 -3.04 -6.23 7.64
C THR A 20 -4.08 -6.63 6.63
N LEU A 21 -4.89 -7.63 6.96
CA LEU A 21 -6.09 -7.98 6.20
C LEU A 21 -7.30 -7.82 7.11
N ALA A 22 -8.27 -7.01 6.73
CA ALA A 22 -9.46 -6.74 7.52
C ALA A 22 -10.72 -6.88 6.67
N ALA A 23 -11.75 -7.52 7.23
CA ALA A 23 -13.11 -7.42 6.71
C ALA A 23 -13.71 -6.08 7.13
N MET A 24 -14.30 -5.38 6.18
CA MET A 24 -14.95 -4.08 6.39
C MET A 24 -16.44 -4.28 6.68
N SER A 25 -17.07 -3.32 7.37
CA SER A 25 -18.49 -3.38 7.75
C SER A 25 -19.45 -3.39 6.55
N ASP A 26 -19.03 -2.85 5.42
CA ASP A 26 -19.76 -2.83 4.15
C ASP A 26 -19.59 -4.13 3.34
N GLY A 27 -18.92 -5.14 3.92
CA GLY A 27 -18.67 -6.43 3.28
C GLY A 27 -17.42 -6.45 2.40
N ASN A 28 -16.73 -5.32 2.21
CA ASN A 28 -15.47 -5.26 1.46
C ASN A 28 -14.28 -5.80 2.27
N ILE A 29 -13.13 -5.91 1.62
CA ILE A 29 -11.87 -6.30 2.25
C ILE A 29 -10.88 -5.13 2.15
N MET A 30 -10.15 -4.85 3.23
CA MET A 30 -9.01 -3.94 3.25
C MET A 30 -7.71 -4.72 3.44
N LEU A 31 -6.79 -4.60 2.48
CA LEU A 31 -5.39 -5.00 2.61
C LEU A 31 -4.55 -3.75 2.91
N GLY A 32 -3.98 -3.70 4.11
CA GLY A 32 -3.02 -2.68 4.53
C GLY A 32 -1.59 -3.17 4.43
N ILE A 33 -0.69 -2.33 3.92
CA ILE A 33 0.75 -2.54 3.96
C ILE A 33 1.37 -1.26 4.47
N SER A 34 2.10 -1.33 5.58
CA SER A 34 2.79 -0.17 6.11
C SER A 34 4.21 -0.46 6.56
N ASP A 35 5.03 0.58 6.59
CA ASP A 35 6.35 0.58 7.23
C ASP A 35 6.44 1.70 8.27
N ASN A 36 7.41 1.59 9.18
CA ASN A 36 7.76 2.64 10.14
C ASN A 36 9.00 3.45 9.70
N GLY A 37 9.29 3.50 8.40
CA GLY A 37 10.50 4.09 7.86
C GLY A 37 10.39 5.61 7.64
N CYS A 38 11.26 6.15 6.78
CA CYS A 38 11.34 7.58 6.49
C CYS A 38 10.12 8.17 5.74
N GLY A 39 9.19 7.32 5.29
CA GLY A 39 8.02 7.75 4.52
C GLY A 39 8.32 8.01 3.04
N LEU A 40 7.34 8.58 2.33
CA LEU A 40 7.50 8.96 0.92
C LEU A 40 7.76 10.47 0.87
N SER A 41 8.76 10.90 0.10
CA SER A 41 8.93 12.35 -0.13
C SER A 41 7.64 12.95 -0.71
N SER A 42 7.29 14.17 -0.29
CA SER A 42 6.12 14.92 -0.80
C SER A 42 6.13 15.12 -2.31
N ASP A 43 7.33 15.07 -2.91
CA ASP A 43 7.55 15.33 -4.33
C ASP A 43 7.34 14.09 -5.19
N ILE A 44 7.12 12.91 -4.58
CA ILE A 44 6.87 11.67 -5.29
C ILE A 44 5.36 11.55 -5.55
N ASP A 45 4.99 11.71 -6.82
CA ASP A 45 3.68 11.29 -7.30
C ASP A 45 3.63 9.75 -7.38
N TRP A 46 3.21 9.13 -6.29
CA TRP A 46 3.11 7.67 -6.19
C TRP A 46 2.00 7.10 -7.08
N ALA A 47 0.98 7.89 -7.42
CA ALA A 47 -0.11 7.46 -8.29
C ALA A 47 0.39 7.35 -9.74
N ASN A 48 1.31 8.23 -10.14
CA ASN A 48 2.01 8.19 -11.42
C ASN A 48 3.44 7.64 -11.33
N SER A 49 3.77 6.89 -10.26
CA SER A 49 5.16 6.48 -9.99
C SER A 49 5.77 5.71 -11.16
N HIS A 50 7.06 5.95 -11.42
CA HIS A 50 7.87 5.16 -12.38
C HIS A 50 8.18 3.73 -11.91
N SER A 51 7.85 3.35 -10.67
CA SER A 51 8.11 1.98 -10.21
C SER A 51 7.12 0.99 -10.81
N LEU A 52 7.64 0.01 -11.56
CA LEU A 52 6.86 -1.07 -12.17
C LEU A 52 5.97 -1.79 -11.13
N GLY A 53 6.47 -1.94 -9.90
CA GLY A 53 5.73 -2.57 -8.81
C GLY A 53 4.45 -1.82 -8.43
N LEU A 54 4.51 -0.49 -8.31
CA LEU A 54 3.31 0.32 -8.04
C LEU A 54 2.37 0.34 -9.23
N GLN A 55 2.90 0.40 -10.47
CA GLN A 55 2.07 0.32 -11.68
C GLN A 55 1.25 -0.98 -11.72
N ILE A 56 1.88 -2.12 -11.44
CA ILE A 56 1.17 -3.43 -11.38
C ILE A 56 0.07 -3.41 -10.31
N VAL A 57 0.38 -2.87 -9.12
CA VAL A 57 -0.60 -2.80 -8.02
C VAL A 57 -1.76 -1.89 -8.38
N CYS A 58 -1.52 -0.69 -8.91
CA CYS A 58 -2.57 0.24 -9.34
C CYS A 58 -3.46 -0.40 -10.41
N SER A 59 -2.88 -0.99 -11.45
CA SER A 59 -3.65 -1.67 -12.51
C SER A 59 -4.48 -2.84 -11.98
N LEU A 60 -3.95 -3.63 -11.04
CA LEU A 60 -4.71 -4.73 -10.43
C LEU A 60 -5.88 -4.22 -9.60
N VAL A 61 -5.68 -3.16 -8.83
CA VAL A 61 -6.74 -2.54 -8.03
C VAL A 61 -7.84 -1.99 -8.93
N GLU A 62 -7.49 -1.34 -10.04
CA GLU A 62 -8.45 -0.86 -11.04
C GLU A 62 -9.24 -2.01 -11.69
N GLN A 63 -8.56 -3.09 -12.11
CA GLN A 63 -9.22 -4.27 -12.70
C GLN A 63 -10.22 -4.94 -11.76
N LEU A 64 -9.95 -4.91 -10.46
CA LEU A 64 -10.81 -5.47 -9.43
C LEU A 64 -11.86 -4.46 -8.92
N GLN A 65 -12.01 -3.30 -9.57
CA GLN A 65 -12.92 -2.23 -9.15
C GLN A 65 -12.69 -1.79 -7.69
N GLY A 66 -11.43 -1.89 -7.24
CA GLY A 66 -11.01 -1.47 -5.92
C GLY A 66 -10.57 -0.02 -5.88
N ARG A 67 -10.07 0.40 -4.72
CA ARG A 67 -9.40 1.69 -4.53
C ARG A 67 -8.12 1.50 -3.72
N ILE A 68 -7.11 2.31 -4.02
CA ILE A 68 -5.86 2.36 -3.27
C ILE A 68 -5.68 3.76 -2.67
N GLN A 69 -5.19 3.82 -1.44
CA GLN A 69 -4.95 5.04 -0.69
C GLN A 69 -3.57 4.97 -0.05
N LEU A 70 -2.82 6.07 -0.13
CA LEU A 70 -1.61 6.27 0.65
C LEU A 70 -1.92 7.21 1.82
N GLU A 71 -1.55 6.82 3.03
CA GLU A 71 -1.50 7.66 4.20
C GLU A 71 -0.02 7.85 4.60
N GLN A 72 0.45 9.09 4.61
CA GLN A 72 1.80 9.44 5.04
C GLN A 72 1.74 9.80 6.54
N ARG A 73 2.33 8.97 7.40
CA ARG A 73 2.44 9.21 8.85
C ARG A 73 3.88 8.95 9.27
N ALA A 74 4.12 8.25 10.38
CA ALA A 74 5.44 7.75 10.75
C ALA A 74 5.82 6.56 9.84
N GLY A 75 6.04 6.84 8.56
CA GLY A 75 6.28 5.87 7.49
C GLY A 75 5.23 5.89 6.39
N CYS A 76 5.31 4.95 5.44
CA CYS A 76 4.33 4.81 4.37
C CYS A 76 3.22 3.82 4.77
N HIS A 77 1.96 4.18 4.54
CA HIS A 77 0.83 3.28 4.76
C HIS A 77 -0.05 3.18 3.51
N PHE A 78 0.07 2.09 2.77
CA PHE A 78 -0.82 1.79 1.65
C PHE A 78 -2.03 0.99 2.14
N LYS A 79 -3.23 1.42 1.74
CA LYS A 79 -4.48 0.71 1.98
C LYS A 79 -5.15 0.42 0.64
N ILE A 80 -5.38 -0.86 0.38
CA ILE A 80 -6.06 -1.36 -0.80
C ILE A 80 -7.43 -1.88 -0.34
N TYR A 81 -8.48 -1.39 -0.96
CA TYR A 81 -9.85 -1.80 -0.68
C TYR A 81 -10.39 -2.52 -1.90
N LEU A 82 -10.90 -3.72 -1.71
CA LEU A 82 -11.41 -4.58 -2.77
C LEU A 82 -12.85 -4.98 -2.45
N PRO A 83 -13.74 -5.00 -3.44
CA PRO A 83 -15.02 -5.66 -3.32
C PRO A 83 -14.81 -7.12 -2.92
N LYS A 84 -15.61 -7.62 -1.98
CA LYS A 84 -15.66 -9.05 -1.71
C LYS A 84 -16.46 -9.73 -2.82
N SER A 85 -15.83 -10.01 -3.95
CA SER A 85 -16.44 -10.79 -5.01
C SER A 85 -16.58 -12.24 -4.55
N VAL A 86 -17.80 -12.63 -4.20
CA VAL A 86 -18.18 -14.05 -4.21
C VAL A 86 -18.38 -14.41 -5.66
N VAL A 87 -17.38 -15.04 -6.28
CA VAL A 87 -17.61 -15.76 -7.52
C VAL A 87 -18.46 -16.97 -7.12
N LEU A 88 -19.76 -16.92 -7.46
CA LEU A 88 -20.66 -18.08 -7.44
C LEU A 88 -20.38 -18.94 -8.67
#